data_AF-A0A3D1SNS5-F1
#
_entry.id   AF-A0A3D1SNS5-F1
#
_cell.length_a   1.000
_cell.length_b   1.000
_cell.length_c   1.000
_cell.angle_alpha   90.00
_cell.angle_beta   90.00
_cell.angle_gamma   90.00
#
_symmetry.space_group_name_H-M   'P 1'
#
loop_
_entity.id
_entity.type
_entity.pdbx_description
1 polymer ?
#
loop_
_entity_poly.entity_id
_entity_poly.type
_entity_poly.pdbx_seq_one_letter_code
_entity_poly.pdbx_strand_id
1 'polypeptide(L)' 'DILVPRNVAFISDIAVMKSHQGKGAGYALFQQCTEWAKSKGADSLDLMVWEFNREAIAFYERQGMGSMHRTMSLELK' A
#
# COMPACT_ATOMS: atom_id res chain seq x y z
N ASP A 1 1.70 6.53 27.45
CA ASP A 1 1.16 7.44 26.42
C ASP A 1 0.83 6.63 25.18
N ILE A 2 -0.39 6.73 24.64
CA ILE A 2 -0.88 5.83 23.58
C ILE A 2 -0.53 6.34 22.17
N LEU A 3 -0.18 7.63 22.04
CA LEU A 3 0.15 8.26 20.76
C LEU A 3 1.64 8.55 20.68
N VAL A 4 2.39 7.63 20.06
CA VAL A 4 3.78 7.84 19.68
C VAL A 4 3.79 8.51 18.30
N PRO A 5 4.42 9.70 18.13
CA PRO A 5 4.57 10.29 16.80
C PRO A 5 5.28 9.34 15.85
N ARG A 6 4.75 9.20 14.63
CA ARG A 6 5.34 8.39 13.55
C ARG A 6 5.43 9.20 12.28
N ASN A 7 6.56 9.10 11.60
CA ASN A 7 6.75 9.63 10.25
C ASN A 7 6.34 8.54 9.24
N VAL A 8 5.23 8.75 8.55
CA VAL A 8 4.65 7.75 7.64
C VAL A 8 4.77 8.24 6.19
N ALA A 9 5.33 7.41 5.33
CA ALA A 9 5.22 7.59 3.89
C ALA A 9 3.91 6.95 3.42
N PHE A 10 3.11 7.66 2.63
CA PHE A 10 1.82 7.18 2.15
C PHE A 10 1.79 7.08 0.63
N ILE A 11 1.46 5.91 0.09
CA ILE A 11 1.19 5.76 -1.34
C ILE A 11 -0.26 6.17 -1.57
N SER A 12 -0.46 7.31 -2.23
CA SER A 12 -1.82 7.72 -2.65
C SER A 12 -2.34 6.79 -3.74
N ASP A 13 -1.53 6.55 -4.78
CA ASP A 13 -1.91 5.76 -5.95
C ASP A 13 -0.69 5.11 -6.59
N ILE A 14 -0.88 3.87 -7.03
CA ILE A 14 0.01 3.12 -7.89
C ILE A 14 -0.87 2.31 -8.83
N ALA A 15 -0.63 2.46 -10.13
CA ALA A 15 -1.36 1.72 -11.15
C ALA A 15 -0.42 1.29 -12.26
N VAL A 16 -0.64 0.08 -12.78
CA VAL A 16 0.04 -0.45 -13.96
C VAL A 16 -1.01 -0.71 -15.02
N MET A 17 -0.83 -0.14 -16.20
CA MET A 17 -1.68 -0.41 -17.34
C MET A 17 -1.77 -1.92 -17.59
N LYS A 18 -2.96 -2.42 -17.91
CA LYS A 18 -3.22 -3.86 -18.11
C LYS A 18 -2.22 -4.53 -19.08
N SER A 19 -1.84 -3.83 -20.15
CA SER A 19 -0.84 -4.28 -21.15
C SER A 19 0.58 -4.48 -20.60
N HIS A 20 0.86 -3.99 -19.40
CA HIS A 20 2.18 -4.01 -18.75
C HIS A 20 2.17 -4.78 -17.42
N GLN A 21 1.03 -5.35 -17.02
CA GLN A 21 0.92 -6.21 -15.84
C GLN A 21 1.62 -7.56 -16.06
N GLY A 22 2.02 -8.22 -14.97
CA GLY A 22 2.75 -9.51 -15.02
C GLY A 22 4.21 -9.42 -15.49
N LYS A 23 4.70 -8.22 -15.82
CA LYS A 23 6.07 -7.98 -16.32
C LYS A 23 7.01 -7.35 -15.28
N GLY A 24 6.62 -7.35 -14.01
CA GLY A 24 7.42 -6.78 -12.91
C GLY A 24 7.30 -5.25 -12.71
N ALA A 25 6.57 -4.52 -13.57
CA ALA A 25 6.43 -3.06 -13.46
C ALA A 25 5.87 -2.62 -12.09
N GLY A 26 4.85 -3.31 -11.57
CA GLY A 26 4.26 -2.97 -10.26
C GLY A 26 5.27 -3.17 -9.12
N TYR A 27 6.07 -4.24 -9.18
CA TYR A 27 7.13 -4.49 -8.21
C TYR A 27 8.21 -3.40 -8.25
N ALA A 28 8.66 -3.02 -9.45
CA ALA A 28 9.66 -1.96 -9.62
C ALA A 28 9.17 -0.61 -9.05
N LEU A 29 7.92 -0.24 -9.32
CA LEU A 29 7.30 0.97 -8.75
C LEU A 29 7.25 0.89 -7.22
N PHE A 30 6.78 -0.22 -6.66
CA PHE A 30 6.69 -0.41 -5.20
C PHE A 30 8.06 -0.37 -4.52
N GLN A 31 9.09 -0.97 -5.12
CA GLN A 31 10.46 -0.91 -4.61
C GLN A 31 10.97 0.53 -4.58
N GLN A 32 10.73 1.31 -5.63
CA GLN A 32 11.13 2.71 -5.66
C GLN A 32 10.44 3.54 -4.56
N CYS A 33 9.14 3.30 -4.31
CA CYS A 33 8.41 3.91 -3.19
C CYS A 33 9.03 3.52 -1.85
N THR A 34 9.40 2.25 -1.68
CA THR A 34 10.01 1.72 -0.46
C THR A 34 11.38 2.32 -0.19
N GLU A 35 12.23 2.39 -1.21
CA GLU A 35 13.55 3.02 -1.13
C GLU A 35 13.44 4.51 -0.81
N TRP A 36 12.51 5.20 -1.47
CA TRP A 36 12.23 6.61 -1.19
C TRP A 36 11.78 6.81 0.26
N ALA A 37 10.82 6.02 0.75
CA ALA A 37 10.34 6.10 2.13
C ALA A 37 11.48 5.87 3.15
N LYS A 38 12.32 4.86 2.92
CA LYS A 38 13.52 4.60 3.73
C LYS A 38 14.48 5.79 3.73
N SER A 39 14.75 6.39 2.58
CA SER A 39 15.62 7.58 2.46
C SER A 39 15.08 8.81 3.21
N LYS A 40 13.77 8.86 3.47
CA LYS A 40 13.13 9.92 4.26
C LYS A 40 13.06 9.61 5.75
N GLY A 41 13.59 8.46 6.19
CA GLY A 41 13.50 8.03 7.58
C GLY A 41 12.05 7.80 8.02
N ALA A 42 11.21 7.26 7.14
CA ALA A 42 9.85 6.89 7.49
C ALA A 42 9.84 5.61 8.37
N ASP A 43 8.95 5.59 9.36
CA ASP A 43 8.70 4.46 10.26
C ASP A 43 7.84 3.38 9.59
N SER A 44 7.07 3.75 8.56
CA SER A 44 6.28 2.83 7.75
C SER A 44 5.96 3.40 6.36
N LEU A 45 5.60 2.48 5.46
CA LEU A 45 5.03 2.78 4.15
C LEU A 45 3.60 2.23 4.16
N ASP A 46 2.63 3.13 4.07
CA ASP A 46 1.21 2.82 4.24
C ASP A 46 0.44 3.12 2.95
N LEU A 47 -0.71 2.46 2.78
CA LEU A 47 -1.66 2.72 1.70
C LEU A 47 -3.07 2.29 2.10
N MET A 48 -4.06 2.79 1.36
CA MET A 48 -5.42 2.29 1.39
C MET A 48 -5.67 1.40 0.17
N VAL A 49 -6.30 0.25 0.37
CA VAL A 49 -6.78 -0.61 -0.71
C VAL A 49 -8.22 -1.04 -0.40
N TRP A 50 -9.09 -0.98 -1.41
CA TRP A 50 -10.48 -1.42 -1.27
C TRP A 50 -10.55 -2.94 -1.08
N GLU A 51 -11.43 -3.41 -0.18
CA GLU A 51 -11.56 -4.84 0.13
C GLU A 51 -11.90 -5.71 -1.09
N PHE A 52 -12.60 -5.18 -2.09
CA PHE A 52 -12.91 -5.91 -3.31
C PHE A 52 -11.68 -6.12 -4.22
N ASN A 53 -10.62 -5.34 -4.05
CA ASN A 53 -9.44 -5.36 -4.91
C ASN A 53 -8.44 -6.44 -4.47
N ARG A 54 -8.87 -7.71 -4.58
CA ARG A 54 -8.11 -8.89 -4.14
C ARG A 54 -6.75 -9.01 -4.84
N GLU A 55 -6.66 -8.62 -6.11
CA GLU A 55 -5.40 -8.66 -6.85
C GLU A 55 -4.36 -7.69 -6.28
N ALA A 56 -4.76 -6.45 -5.96
CA ALA A 56 -3.87 -5.48 -5.33
C ALA A 56 -3.50 -5.88 -3.91
N ILE A 57 -4.45 -6.38 -3.11
CA ILE A 57 -4.19 -6.90 -1.76
C ILE A 57 -3.10 -8.00 -1.82
N ALA A 58 -3.30 -9.01 -2.66
CA ALA A 58 -2.33 -10.10 -2.82
C ALA A 58 -0.98 -9.60 -3.36
N PHE A 59 -0.97 -8.55 -4.18
CA PHE A 59 0.27 -7.92 -4.64
C PHE A 59 1.04 -7.30 -3.48
N TYR A 60 0.38 -6.53 -2.60
CA TYR A 60 1.02 -5.86 -1.46
C TYR A 60 1.45 -6.85 -0.37
N GLU A 61 0.64 -7.87 -0.08
CA GLU A 61 0.98 -8.95 0.86
C GLU A 61 2.25 -9.69 0.43
N ARG A 62 2.41 -9.97 -0.88
CA ARG A 62 3.66 -10.55 -1.42
C ARG A 62 4.89 -9.66 -1.21
N GLN A 63 4.71 -8.35 -0.99
CA GLN A 63 5.81 -7.43 -0.65
C GLN A 63 6.01 -7.25 0.85
N GLY A 64 5.31 -8.02 1.67
CA GLY A 64 5.42 -8.00 3.13
C GLY A 64 4.53 -6.96 3.82
N MET A 65 3.60 -6.32 3.11
CA MET A 65 2.61 -5.45 3.76
C MET A 65 1.58 -6.29 4.52
N GLY A 66 1.14 -5.77 5.67
CA GLY A 66 0.06 -6.34 6.46
C GLY A 66 -1.09 -5.35 6.65
N SER A 67 -2.28 -5.86 6.97
CA SER A 67 -3.45 -5.02 7.27
C SER A 67 -3.28 -4.30 8.62
N MET A 68 -3.52 -2.99 8.63
CA MET A 68 -3.51 -2.18 9.86
C MET A 68 -4.93 -1.97 10.41
N HIS A 69 -5.88 -1.57 9.56
CA HIS A 69 -7.26 -1.34 9.94
C HIS A 69 -8.20 -1.66 8.77
N ARG A 70 -9.49 -1.78 9.09
CA ARG A 70 -10.56 -1.92 8.11
C ARG A 70 -11.64 -0.91 8.38
N THR A 71 -12.11 -0.26 7.31
CA THR A 71 -13.31 0.57 7.34
C THR A 71 -14.48 -0.29 6.87
N MET A 72 -15.49 -0.47 7.72
CA MET A 72 -16.68 -1.26 7.42
C MET A 72 -17.88 -0.34 7.24
N SER A 73 -18.76 -0.68 6.30
CA SER A 73 -19.98 0.07 6.02
C SER A 73 -21.20 -0.86 6.07
N LEU A 74 -22.31 -0.35 6.61
CA LEU A 74 -23.63 -0.97 6.48
C LEU A 74 -24.45 -0.10 5.52
N GLU A 75 -24.98 -0.70 4.46
CA GLU A 75 -25.92 -0.02 3.57
C GLU A 75 -27.27 0.13 4.28
N LEU A 76 -27.78 1.36 4.39
CA LEU A 76 -28.99 1.69 5.17
C LEU A 76 -30.21 2.01 4.27
N LYS A 77 -30.10 1.83 2.96
CA LYS A 77 -31.14 2.16 1.98
C LYS A 77 -31.30 1.04 0.97
#